data_AF-A0A923HP14-F1
#
_entry.id   AF-A0A923HP14-F1
#
_cell.length_a   1.000
_cell.length_b   1.000
_cell.length_c   1.000
_cell.angle_alpha   90.00
_cell.angle_beta   90.00
_cell.angle_gamma   90.00
#
_symmetry.space_group_name_H-M   'P 1'
#
loop_
_entity.id
_entity.type
_entity.pdbx_description
1 polymer ?
#
loop_
_entity_poly.entity_id
_entity_poly.type
_entity_poly.pdbx_seq_one_letter_code
_entity_poly.pdbx_strand_id
1 'polypeptide(L)'
;MQDYISIDVQSKLGQADIYYCLSQAFSGFKWRSGDSDVMGLYVSGQSNEGANIQIWLSESPFEMAISFRGLPHDMVGRDKFKETIMEKFKAEVLPKLGQLVKLQES
;
A
#
# COMPACT_ATOMS: atom_id res chain seq x y z
N MET A 1 -6.23 15.15 4.33
CA MET A 1 -5.11 14.18 4.30
C MET A 1 -4.47 14.15 2.91
N GLN A 2 -3.15 13.94 2.83
CA GLN A 2 -2.40 13.94 1.58
C GLN A 2 -2.87 12.87 0.58
N ASP A 3 -2.65 13.12 -0.71
CA ASP A 3 -3.09 12.22 -1.79
C ASP A 3 -2.04 11.15 -2.12
N TYR A 4 -0.81 11.29 -1.63
CA TYR A 4 0.25 10.33 -1.83
C TYR A 4 1.08 10.14 -0.54
N ILE A 5 1.41 8.89 -0.24
CA ILE A 5 2.19 8.52 0.93
C ILE A 5 3.23 7.50 0.49
N SER A 6 4.50 7.78 0.75
CA SER A 6 5.63 6.87 0.52
C SER A 6 6.18 6.36 1.85
N ILE A 7 6.48 5.08 1.90
CA ILE A 7 6.80 4.32 3.11
C ILE A 7 7.95 3.37 2.80
N ASP A 8 9.05 3.48 3.54
CA ASP A 8 10.15 2.52 3.47
C ASP A 8 10.01 1.52 4.63
N VAL A 9 10.02 0.23 4.31
CA VAL A 9 9.84 -0.85 5.31
C VAL A 9 10.97 -1.86 5.21
N GLN A 10 11.64 -2.09 6.34
CA GLN A 10 12.59 -3.19 6.48
C GLN A 10 11.83 -4.45 6.87
N SER A 11 11.88 -5.47 6.01
CA SER A 11 11.18 -6.73 6.22
C SER A 11 12.06 -7.94 5.94
N LYS A 12 11.63 -9.10 6.42
CA LYS A 12 12.14 -10.42 6.04
C LYS A 12 11.10 -11.22 5.24
N LEU A 13 9.92 -10.65 5.00
CA LEU A 13 8.83 -11.32 4.31
C LEU A 13 9.09 -11.42 2.80
N GLY A 14 8.68 -12.54 2.21
CA GLY A 14 8.69 -12.70 0.76
C GLY A 14 7.46 -12.06 0.11
N GLN A 15 7.47 -11.97 -1.22
CA GLN A 15 6.37 -11.42 -2.02
C GLN A 15 5.01 -12.08 -1.71
N ALA A 16 5.00 -13.41 -1.56
CA ALA A 16 3.78 -14.16 -1.26
C ALA A 16 3.19 -13.81 0.11
N ASP A 17 4.04 -13.66 1.14
CA ASP A 17 3.60 -13.29 2.50
C ASP A 17 3.07 -11.86 2.54
N ILE A 18 3.74 -10.95 1.83
CA ILE A 18 3.32 -9.54 1.71
C ILE A 18 1.98 -9.44 0.98
N TYR A 19 1.83 -10.17 -0.13
CA TYR A 19 0.55 -10.28 -0.86
C TYR A 19 -0.56 -10.81 0.05
N TYR A 20 -0.28 -11.87 0.81
CA TYR A 20 -1.25 -12.44 1.75
C TYR A 20 -1.64 -11.44 2.84
N CYS A 21 -0.66 -10.77 3.46
CA CYS A 21 -0.91 -9.76 4.50
C CYS A 21 -1.82 -8.63 3.99
N LEU A 22 -1.55 -8.12 2.79
CA LEU A 22 -2.32 -7.04 2.17
C LEU A 22 -3.72 -7.48 1.76
N SER A 23 -3.85 -8.63 1.12
CA SER A 23 -5.16 -9.15 0.67
C SER A 23 -6.11 -9.47 1.81
N GLN A 24 -5.58 -9.92 2.96
CA GLN A 24 -6.38 -10.13 4.17
C GLN A 24 -6.84 -8.81 4.80
N ALA A 25 -5.96 -7.81 4.90
CA ALA A 25 -6.30 -6.52 5.48
C ALA A 25 -7.22 -5.70 4.56
N PHE A 26 -7.05 -5.79 3.25
CA PHE A 26 -7.79 -4.98 2.27
C PHE A 26 -8.51 -5.87 1.25
N SER A 27 -9.53 -6.58 1.72
CA SER A 27 -10.35 -7.48 0.89
C SER A 27 -11.12 -6.77 -0.24
N GLY A 28 -11.36 -5.46 -0.11
CA GLY A 28 -11.99 -4.64 -1.16
C GLY A 28 -11.06 -4.24 -2.31
N PHE A 29 -9.77 -4.59 -2.24
CA PHE A 29 -8.79 -4.27 -3.26
C PHE A 29 -8.60 -5.45 -4.21
N LYS A 30 -8.43 -5.15 -5.50
CA LYS A 30 -8.02 -6.12 -6.51
C LYS A 30 -6.51 -6.23 -6.52
N TRP A 31 -5.99 -7.27 -5.88
CA TRP A 31 -4.55 -7.49 -5.69
C TRP A 31 -3.92 -8.28 -6.82
N ARG A 32 -2.71 -7.89 -7.20
CA ARG A 32 -1.82 -8.63 -8.11
C ARG A 32 -0.38 -8.55 -7.62
N SER A 33 0.40 -9.56 -7.97
CA SER A 33 1.86 -9.59 -7.82
C SER A 33 2.50 -9.99 -9.14
N GLY A 34 3.78 -9.67 -9.29
CA GLY A 34 4.53 -10.04 -10.48
C GLY A 34 5.99 -9.63 -10.38
N ASP A 35 6.69 -9.80 -11.49
CA ASP A 35 8.06 -9.36 -11.69
C ASP A 35 8.07 -8.38 -12.86
N SER A 36 8.58 -7.17 -12.63
CA SER A 36 8.72 -6.13 -13.63
C SER A 36 10.15 -6.13 -14.15
N ASP A 37 10.34 -6.16 -15.47
CA ASP A 37 11.68 -6.10 -16.06
C ASP A 37 12.51 -4.88 -15.64
N VAL A 38 11.84 -3.80 -15.22
CA VAL A 38 12.47 -2.52 -14.84
C VAL A 38 12.54 -2.36 -13.32
N MET A 39 11.46 -2.72 -12.61
CA MET A 39 11.31 -2.44 -11.17
C MET A 39 11.48 -3.69 -10.29
N GLY A 40 11.63 -4.87 -10.89
CA GLY A 40 11.67 -6.18 -10.26
C GLY A 40 10.35 -6.59 -9.58
N LEU A 41 10.46 -7.37 -8.50
CA LEU A 41 9.30 -7.95 -7.82
C LEU A 41 8.39 -6.88 -7.21
N TYR A 42 7.09 -7.02 -7.42
CA TYR A 42 6.12 -6.07 -6.89
C TYR A 42 4.84 -6.72 -6.38
N VAL A 43 4.13 -6.00 -5.52
CA VAL A 43 2.74 -6.26 -5.13
C VAL A 43 1.96 -4.97 -5.31
N SER A 44 0.79 -5.04 -5.93
CA SER A 44 -0.07 -3.86 -6.10
C SER A 44 -1.54 -4.21 -5.95
N GLY A 45 -2.33 -3.27 -5.46
CA GLY A 45 -3.77 -3.41 -5.28
C GLY A 45 -4.48 -2.10 -5.56
N GLN A 46 -5.66 -2.19 -6.17
CA GLN A 46 -6.53 -1.03 -6.39
C GLN A 46 -7.93 -1.29 -5.82
N SER A 47 -8.45 -0.33 -5.05
CA SER A 47 -9.83 -0.35 -4.55
C SER A 47 -10.81 0.04 -5.65
N ASN A 48 -12.10 -0.30 -5.48
CA ASN A 48 -13.14 0.08 -6.43
C ASN A 48 -13.34 1.60 -6.50
N GLU A 49 -13.04 2.31 -5.41
CA GLU A 49 -13.13 3.75 -5.28
C GLU A 49 -11.93 4.48 -5.91
N GLY A 50 -10.85 3.76 -6.24
CA GLY A 50 -9.66 4.32 -6.90
C GLY A 50 -8.45 4.56 -6.02
N ALA A 51 -8.47 4.13 -4.75
CA ALA A 51 -7.25 4.07 -3.94
C ALA A 51 -6.31 2.98 -4.45
N ASN A 52 -5.01 3.25 -4.46
CA ASN A 52 -3.98 2.34 -4.94
C ASN A 52 -2.92 2.14 -3.87
N ILE A 53 -2.49 0.88 -3.69
CA ILE A 53 -1.35 0.51 -2.87
C ILE A 53 -0.35 -0.23 -3.76
N GLN A 54 0.91 0.18 -3.75
CA GLN A 54 1.98 -0.44 -4.51
C GLN A 54 3.21 -0.66 -3.64
N ILE A 55 3.87 -1.80 -3.79
CA ILE A 55 5.07 -2.19 -3.06
C ILE A 55 6.08 -2.75 -4.05
N TRP A 56 7.33 -2.26 -3.99
CA TRP A 56 8.45 -2.69 -4.81
C TRP A 56 9.48 -3.42 -3.93
N LEU A 57 9.65 -4.71 -4.16
CA LEU A 57 10.37 -5.64 -3.27
C LEU A 57 11.81 -5.92 -3.69
N SER A 58 12.30 -5.21 -4.70
CA SER A 58 13.62 -5.42 -5.30
C SER A 58 14.77 -4.89 -4.44
N GLU A 59 14.45 -4.02 -3.47
CA GLU A 59 15.41 -3.41 -2.57
C GLU A 59 15.04 -3.68 -1.09
N SER A 60 16.01 -3.50 -0.21
CA SER A 60 15.84 -3.62 1.25
C SER A 60 16.48 -2.40 1.93
N PRO A 61 15.71 -1.54 2.62
CA PRO A 61 14.27 -1.61 2.83
C PRO A 61 13.49 -1.51 1.51
N PHE A 62 12.33 -2.15 1.45
CA PHE A 62 11.47 -2.06 0.27
C PHE A 62 10.67 -0.77 0.32
N GLU A 63 10.38 -0.20 -0.85
CA GLU A 63 9.53 0.98 -0.98
C GLU A 63 8.07 0.55 -1.11
N MET A 64 7.18 1.33 -0.50
CA MET A 64 5.74 1.22 -0.62
C MET A 64 5.12 2.60 -0.86
N ALA A 65 4.09 2.65 -1.70
CA ALA A 65 3.28 3.83 -1.95
C ALA A 65 1.80 3.56 -1.71
N ILE A 66 1.10 4.53 -1.12
CA ILE A 66 -0.36 4.60 -1.04
C ILE A 66 -0.80 5.87 -1.77
N SER A 67 -1.64 5.73 -2.78
CA SER A 67 -2.13 6.82 -3.62
C SER A 67 -3.64 6.89 -3.60
N PHE A 68 -4.15 8.10 -3.35
CA PHE A 68 -5.58 8.44 -3.38
C PHE A 68 -5.94 9.34 -4.57
N ARG A 69 -5.00 9.52 -5.51
CA ARG A 69 -5.21 10.33 -6.72
C ARG A 69 -6.29 9.78 -7.64
N GLY A 70 -6.57 8.48 -7.57
CA GLY A 70 -7.64 7.85 -8.34
C GLY A 70 -9.04 8.02 -7.73
N LEU A 71 -9.18 8.60 -6.53
CA LEU A 71 -10.49 8.86 -5.92
C LEU A 71 -11.22 9.99 -6.66
N PRO A 72 -12.51 9.82 -7.03
CA PRO A 72 -13.31 10.89 -7.61
C PRO A 72 -13.32 12.15 -6.72
N HIS A 73 -13.20 13.32 -7.34
CA HIS A 73 -13.18 14.60 -6.63
C HIS A 73 -14.50 14.91 -5.90
N ASP A 74 -15.61 14.41 -6.42
CA ASP A 74 -16.98 14.56 -5.92
C ASP A 74 -17.41 13.44 -4.96
N MET A 75 -16.50 12.52 -4.61
CA MET A 75 -16.79 11.44 -3.68
C MET A 75 -17.18 11.97 -2.30
N VAL A 76 -18.42 11.70 -1.89
CA VAL A 76 -18.90 12.01 -0.54
C VAL A 76 -18.10 11.20 0.48
N GLY A 77 -17.52 11.87 1.47
CA GLY A 77 -16.72 11.22 2.50
C GLY A 77 -15.30 10.82 2.06
N ARG A 78 -14.78 11.39 0.96
CA ARG A 78 -13.42 11.15 0.45
C ARG A 78 -12.35 11.16 1.53
N ASP A 79 -12.30 12.21 2.37
CA ASP A 79 -11.27 12.32 3.40
C ASP A 79 -11.41 11.24 4.48
N LYS A 80 -12.64 10.95 4.92
CA LYS A 80 -12.91 9.87 5.87
C LYS A 80 -12.53 8.50 5.32
N PHE A 81 -12.74 8.28 4.02
CA PHE A 81 -12.31 7.04 3.34
C PHE A 81 -10.79 6.91 3.36
N LYS A 82 -10.06 7.98 3.01
CA LYS A 82 -8.60 7.98 3.10
C LYS A 82 -8.15 7.67 4.52
N GLU A 83 -8.72 8.35 5.52
CA GLU A 83 -8.39 8.15 6.95
C GLU A 83 -8.57 6.70 7.36
N THR A 84 -9.70 6.09 6.99
CA THR A 84 -9.99 4.68 7.26
C THR A 84 -8.93 3.75 6.67
N ILE A 85 -8.50 3.98 5.43
CA ILE A 85 -7.45 3.18 4.79
C ILE A 85 -6.12 3.33 5.54
N MET A 86 -5.76 4.55 5.94
CA MET A 86 -4.50 4.82 6.62
C MET A 86 -4.47 4.29 8.05
N GLU A 87 -5.56 4.42 8.80
CA GLU A 87 -5.70 3.83 10.12
C GLU A 87 -5.58 2.32 10.05
N LYS A 88 -6.30 1.69 9.10
CA LYS A 88 -6.21 0.24 8.88
C LYS A 88 -4.81 -0.19 8.49
N PHE A 89 -4.15 0.54 7.59
CA PHE A 89 -2.79 0.26 7.19
C PHE A 89 -1.82 0.30 8.39
N LYS A 90 -1.86 1.38 9.18
CA LYS A 90 -0.98 1.57 10.34
C LYS A 90 -1.25 0.54 11.45
N ALA A 91 -2.51 0.18 11.68
CA ALA A 91 -2.90 -0.74 12.75
C ALA A 91 -2.72 -2.22 12.39
N GLU A 92 -3.04 -2.63 11.16
CA GLU A 92 -3.13 -4.05 10.80
C GLU A 92 -2.01 -4.53 9.88
N VAL A 93 -1.48 -3.66 9.02
CA VAL A 93 -0.57 -4.04 7.94
C VAL A 93 0.87 -3.70 8.29
N LEU A 94 1.15 -2.45 8.64
CA LEU A 94 2.52 -2.00 8.93
C LEU A 94 3.23 -2.88 9.98
N PRO A 95 2.61 -3.25 11.12
CA PRO A 95 3.27 -4.09 12.12
C PRO A 95 3.57 -5.51 11.64
N LYS A 96 2.82 -6.01 10.65
CA LYS A 96 3.01 -7.34 10.07
C LYS A 96 4.02 -7.31 8.93
N LEU A 97 4.07 -6.21 8.17
CA LEU A 97 5.00 -6.05 7.06
C LEU A 97 6.45 -5.97 7.52
N GLY A 98 6.72 -5.28 8.64
CA GLY A 98 8.08 -5.17 9.16
C GLY A 98 8.30 -3.89 9.95
N GLN A 99 9.56 -3.46 10.01
CA GLN A 99 9.94 -2.24 10.70
C GLN A 99 9.84 -1.04 9.76
N LEU A 100 9.07 -0.02 10.15
CA LEU A 100 9.03 1.27 9.46
C LEU A 100 10.41 1.94 9.56
N VAL A 101 10.99 2.27 8.40
CA VAL A 101 12.24 3.04 8.30
C VAL A 101 11.93 4.51 8.06
N LYS A 102 11.00 4.80 7.16
CA LYS A 102 10.67 6.16 6.73
C LYS A 102 9.20 6.29 6.33
N LEU A 103 8.61 7.44 6.62
CA LEU A 103 7.27 7.82 6.20
C LEU A 103 7.31 9.24 5.63
N GLN A 104 6.84 9.42 4.40
CA GLN A 104 6.71 10.71 3.74
C GLN A 104 5.29 10.88 3.23
N GLU A 105 4.65 11.99 3.58
CA GLU A 105 3.29 12.35 3.15
C GLU A 105 3.40 13.57 2.20
N SER A 106 2.78 13.52 1.03
CA SER A 106 2.91 14.55 -0.03
C SER A 106 1.64 14.82 -0.82
#